data_AF-A0A7C3ABS7-F1
#
_entry.id   AF-A0A7C3ABS7-F1
#
_cell.length_a   1.000
_cell.length_b   1.000
_cell.length_c   1.000
_cell.angle_alpha   90.00
_cell.angle_beta   90.00
_cell.angle_gamma   90.00
#
_symmetry.space_group_name_H-M   'P 1'
#
loop_
_entity.id
_entity.type
_entity.pdbx_description
1 polymer ?
#
loop_
_entity_poly.entity_id
_entity_poly.type
_entity_poly.pdbx_seq_one_letter_code
_entity_poly.pdbx_strand_id
1 'polypeptide(L)'
;FREADQRELENKEYTIEASLFDLLSALRDVLSRFPDEPMEISEEDITVEDKMDQIMTLLSEREELSFNRIFSELASKREVIVTFLAILELIRIHRLIAYQTTMFGDIILRKRKADDDRGA
;
A
#
# COMPACT_ATOMS: atom_id res chain seq x y z
N PHE A 1 34.57 15.96 16.53
CA PHE A 1 33.15 16.34 16.65
C PHE A 1 32.57 17.00 15.37
N ARG A 2 33.03 16.66 14.16
CA ARG A 2 32.46 17.21 12.89
C ARG A 2 32.17 16.16 11.81
N GLU A 3 32.43 14.89 12.06
CA GLU A 3 32.21 13.81 11.08
C GLU A 3 30.91 13.03 11.31
N ALA A 4 30.36 13.06 12.53
CA ALA A 4 29.10 12.39 12.86
C ALA A 4 27.87 13.10 12.28
N ASP A 5 27.90 14.43 12.22
CA ASP A 5 26.82 15.28 11.70
C ASP A 5 26.64 15.16 10.17
N GLN A 6 27.71 14.81 9.46
CA GLN A 6 27.71 14.80 7.99
C GLN A 6 27.13 13.50 7.41
N ARG A 7 27.09 12.41 8.18
CA ARG A 7 26.53 11.11 7.76
C ARG A 7 25.01 11.02 7.89
N GLU A 8 24.38 11.86 8.72
CA GLU A 8 22.91 11.88 8.87
C GLU A 8 22.20 12.56 7.70
N LEU A 9 22.91 13.38 6.91
CA LEU A 9 22.34 14.14 5.80
C LEU A 9 22.40 13.40 4.45
N GLU A 10 23.24 12.37 4.31
CA GLU A 10 23.50 11.70 3.02
C GLU A 10 22.49 10.60 2.66
N ASN A 11 21.60 10.18 3.57
CA ASN A 11 20.63 9.12 3.30
C ASN A 11 19.16 9.52 3.51
N LYS A 12 18.83 10.80 3.31
CA LYS A 12 17.42 11.21 3.18
C LYS A 12 16.92 10.72 1.81
N GLU A 13 16.43 9.49 1.76
CA GLU A 13 15.63 9.03 0.62
C GLU A 13 14.40 9.93 0.52
N TYR A 14 14.43 10.83 -0.46
CA TYR A 14 13.29 11.68 -0.78
C TYR A 14 12.16 10.78 -1.27
N THR A 15 11.11 10.67 -0.46
CA THR A 15 9.89 9.95 -0.79
C THR A 15 8.74 10.93 -0.84
N ILE A 16 7.81 10.67 -1.74
CA ILE A 16 6.62 11.47 -1.98
C ILE A 16 5.44 10.70 -1.42
N GLU A 17 4.60 11.33 -0.60
CA GLU A 17 3.36 10.70 -0.15
C GLU A 17 2.45 10.43 -1.35
N ALA A 18 1.93 9.21 -1.45
CA ALA A 18 1.00 8.85 -2.52
C ALA A 18 -0.37 9.48 -2.21
N SER A 19 -0.92 10.20 -3.18
CA SER A 19 -2.27 10.75 -3.04
C SER A 19 -3.34 9.68 -3.26
N LEU A 20 -4.57 9.98 -2.85
CA LEU A 20 -5.72 9.13 -3.17
C LEU A 20 -5.88 8.92 -4.68
N PHE A 21 -5.58 9.93 -5.49
CA PHE A 21 -5.66 9.82 -6.95
C PHE A 21 -4.62 8.84 -7.52
N ASP A 22 -3.43 8.79 -6.92
CA ASP A 22 -2.38 7.84 -7.30
C ASP A 22 -2.81 6.41 -6.97
N LEU A 23 -3.40 6.19 -5.78
CA LEU A 23 -3.95 4.89 -5.38
C LEU A 23 -5.10 4.45 -6.31
N LEU A 24 -6.00 5.35 -6.67
CA LEU A 24 -7.10 5.06 -7.60
C LEU A 24 -6.59 4.74 -9.01
N SER A 25 -5.55 5.44 -9.46
CA SER A 25 -4.92 5.17 -10.75
C SER A 25 -4.26 3.80 -10.76
N ALA A 26 -3.51 3.46 -9.70
CA ALA A 26 -2.90 2.15 -9.55
C ALA A 26 -3.96 1.03 -9.48
N LEU A 27 -5.09 1.25 -8.79
CA LEU A 27 -6.19 0.30 -8.77
C LEU A 27 -6.77 0.05 -10.17
N ARG A 28 -6.98 1.11 -10.96
CA ARG A 28 -7.49 0.98 -12.34
C ARG A 28 -6.58 0.09 -13.18
N ASP A 29 -5.27 0.23 -13.04
CA ASP A 29 -4.28 -0.55 -13.80
C ASP A 29 -4.20 -2.02 -13.34
N VAL A 30 -4.58 -2.30 -12.08
CA VAL A 30 -4.78 -3.67 -11.59
C VAL A 30 -6.07 -4.25 -12.18
N LEU A 31 -7.17 -3.51 -12.12
CA LEU A 31 -8.49 -3.97 -12.59
C LEU A 31 -8.52 -4.24 -14.10
N SER A 32 -7.75 -3.50 -14.91
CA SER A 32 -7.67 -3.72 -16.35
C SER A 32 -7.09 -5.07 -16.76
N ARG A 33 -6.50 -5.82 -15.81
CA ARG A 33 -5.95 -7.17 -16.04
C ARG A 33 -7.02 -8.26 -15.98
N PHE A 34 -8.21 -7.94 -15.47
CA PHE A 34 -9.29 -8.90 -15.28
C PHE A 34 -10.33 -8.78 -16.40
N PRO A 35 -10.83 -9.90 -16.96
CA PRO A 35 -11.82 -9.87 -18.03
C PRO A 35 -13.14 -9.24 -17.56
N ASP A 36 -13.88 -8.64 -18.49
CA ASP A 36 -15.24 -8.14 -18.28
C ASP A 36 -16.25 -9.29 -18.34
N GLU A 37 -16.10 -10.24 -17.43
CA GLU A 37 -17.06 -11.33 -17.22
C GLU A 37 -17.99 -10.99 -16.05
N PRO A 38 -19.25 -11.46 -16.08
CA PRO A 38 -20.14 -11.37 -14.94
C PRO A 38 -19.44 -12.02 -13.75
N MET A 39 -19.24 -11.23 -12.68
CA MET A 39 -18.69 -11.73 -11.44
C MET A 39 -19.66 -12.77 -10.88
N GLU A 40 -19.36 -14.05 -11.01
CA GLU A 40 -20.00 -15.07 -10.18
C GLU A 40 -19.52 -14.83 -8.74
N ILE A 41 -20.44 -14.35 -7.92
CA ILE A 41 -20.20 -14.15 -6.49
C ILE A 41 -20.18 -15.54 -5.86
N SER A 42 -19.03 -16.19 -5.85
CA SER A 42 -18.79 -17.30 -4.93
C SER A 42 -18.93 -16.80 -3.50
N GLU A 43 -19.64 -17.56 -2.66
CA GLU A 43 -19.95 -17.26 -1.25
C GLU A 43 -18.75 -17.42 -0.30
N GLU A 44 -17.52 -17.17 -0.77
CA GLU A 44 -16.41 -16.97 0.16
C GLU A 44 -16.48 -15.53 0.68
N ASP A 45 -16.89 -15.38 1.94
CA ASP A 45 -16.98 -14.12 2.67
C ASP A 45 -15.58 -13.55 2.95
N ILE A 46 -14.89 -13.09 1.92
CA ILE A 46 -13.67 -12.30 2.07
C ILE A 46 -14.07 -10.93 2.62
N THR A 47 -13.72 -10.66 3.86
CA THR A 47 -14.01 -9.38 4.53
C THR A 47 -12.87 -8.37 4.38
N VAL A 48 -13.17 -7.10 4.64
CA VAL A 48 -12.15 -6.04 4.67
C VAL A 48 -11.21 -6.28 5.85
N GLU A 49 -11.75 -6.65 7.00
CA GLU A 49 -11.01 -6.96 8.22
C GLU A 49 -9.98 -8.07 8.01
N ASP A 50 -10.36 -9.17 7.35
CA ASP A 50 -9.44 -10.27 7.05
C ASP A 50 -8.26 -9.80 6.17
N LYS A 51 -8.55 -8.96 5.16
CA LYS A 51 -7.50 -8.40 4.30
C LYS A 51 -6.61 -7.39 5.04
N MET A 52 -7.16 -6.61 5.96
CA MET A 52 -6.36 -5.73 6.82
C MET A 52 -5.36 -6.55 7.65
N ASP A 53 -5.81 -7.64 8.27
CA ASP A 53 -4.96 -8.50 9.09
C ASP A 53 -3.89 -9.22 8.26
N GLN A 54 -4.24 -9.70 7.06
CA GLN A 54 -3.29 -10.27 6.11
C GLN A 54 -2.18 -9.28 5.74
N ILE A 55 -2.54 -8.04 5.36
CA ILE A 55 -1.57 -6.99 5.01
C ILE A 55 -0.65 -6.66 6.20
N MET A 56 -1.22 -6.51 7.39
CA MET A 56 -0.45 -6.18 8.59
C MET A 56 0.49 -7.31 9.04
N THR A 57 0.08 -8.56 8.80
CA THR A 57 0.91 -9.76 9.02
C THR A 57 2.07 -9.79 8.04
N LEU A 58 1.84 -9.56 6.75
CA LEU A 58 2.92 -9.46 5.76
C LEU A 58 3.92 -8.34 6.11
N LEU A 59 3.42 -7.18 6.55
CA LEU A 59 4.26 -6.07 7.04
C LEU A 59 4.89 -6.30 8.43
N SER A 60 4.60 -7.43 9.09
CA SER A 60 5.32 -7.85 10.30
C SER A 60 6.59 -8.62 9.97
N GLU A 61 6.61 -9.26 8.81
CA GLU A 61 7.74 -10.03 8.29
C GLU A 61 8.62 -9.21 7.33
N ARG A 62 8.04 -8.16 6.74
CA ARG A 62 8.69 -7.28 5.76
C ARG A 62 8.54 -5.83 6.19
N GLU A 63 9.55 -5.00 5.96
CA GLU A 63 9.47 -3.57 6.28
C GLU A 63 8.50 -2.83 5.35
N GLU A 64 8.43 -3.27 4.08
CA GLU A 64 7.70 -2.59 3.00
C GLU A 64 7.06 -3.60 2.04
N LEU A 65 5.95 -3.19 1.42
CA LEU A 65 5.26 -3.95 0.37
C LEU A 65 5.00 -3.07 -0.85
N SER A 66 5.31 -3.58 -2.04
CA SER A 66 4.84 -2.96 -3.28
C SER A 66 3.33 -3.15 -3.43
N PHE A 67 2.61 -2.07 -3.75
CA PHE A 67 1.18 -2.09 -4.05
C PHE A 67 0.88 -3.12 -5.14
N ASN A 68 1.57 -3.04 -6.28
CA ASN A 68 1.39 -3.95 -7.41
C ASN A 68 1.58 -5.43 -7.02
N ARG A 69 2.51 -5.72 -6.11
CA ARG A 69 2.78 -7.09 -5.66
C ARG A 69 1.66 -7.66 -4.80
N ILE A 70 1.00 -6.85 -3.98
CA ILE A 70 -0.17 -7.27 -3.18
C ILE A 70 -1.28 -7.81 -4.08
N PHE A 71 -1.48 -7.20 -5.25
CA PHE A 71 -2.53 -7.62 -6.19
C PHE A 71 -2.10 -8.71 -7.16
N SER A 72 -0.81 -9.03 -7.27
CA SER A 72 -0.28 -9.95 -8.29
C SER A 72 -0.71 -11.40 -8.11
N GLU A 73 -1.09 -11.80 -6.90
CA GLU A 73 -1.52 -13.16 -6.56
C GLU A 73 -3.05 -13.29 -6.41
N LEU A 74 -3.80 -12.19 -6.57
CA LEU A 74 -5.26 -12.19 -6.36
C LEU A 74 -5.98 -12.73 -7.59
N ALA A 75 -6.99 -13.57 -7.35
CA ALA A 75 -7.64 -14.32 -8.41
C ALA A 75 -8.91 -13.66 -8.96
N SER A 76 -9.45 -12.63 -8.30
CA SER A 76 -10.73 -12.02 -8.68
C SER A 76 -10.79 -10.50 -8.51
N LYS A 77 -11.64 -9.85 -9.34
CA LYS A 77 -11.98 -8.42 -9.20
C LYS A 77 -12.53 -8.10 -7.80
N ARG A 78 -13.32 -9.01 -7.19
CA ARG A 78 -13.86 -8.85 -5.83
C ARG A 78 -12.73 -8.77 -4.81
N GLU A 79 -11.80 -9.72 -4.87
CA GLU A 79 -10.67 -9.77 -3.94
C GLU A 79 -9.77 -8.52 -4.08
N VAL A 80 -9.56 -8.04 -5.31
CA VAL A 80 -8.86 -6.77 -5.57
C VAL A 80 -9.58 -5.60 -4.88
N ILE A 81 -10.89 -5.47 -5.05
CA ILE A 81 -11.66 -4.37 -4.44
C ILE A 81 -11.60 -4.43 -2.91
N VAL A 82 -11.85 -5.60 -2.32
CA VAL A 82 -11.83 -5.75 -0.85
C VAL A 82 -10.43 -5.48 -0.28
N THR A 83 -9.39 -5.96 -0.96
CA THR A 83 -7.98 -5.68 -0.57
C THR A 83 -7.65 -4.19 -0.67
N PHE A 84 -8.14 -3.51 -1.71
CA PHE A 84 -7.95 -2.06 -1.84
C PHE A 84 -8.67 -1.27 -0.74
N LEU A 85 -9.92 -1.65 -0.41
CA LEU A 85 -10.66 -1.05 0.70
C LEU A 85 -9.94 -1.26 2.04
N ALA A 86 -9.35 -2.44 2.27
CA ALA A 86 -8.54 -2.70 3.45
C ALA A 86 -7.31 -1.78 3.54
N ILE A 87 -6.62 -1.53 2.42
CA ILE A 87 -5.50 -0.58 2.37
C ILE A 87 -5.97 0.83 2.71
N LEU A 88 -7.06 1.30 2.10
CA LEU A 88 -7.63 2.63 2.38
C LEU A 88 -8.02 2.77 3.85
N GLU A 89 -8.65 1.74 4.41
CA GLU A 89 -9.06 1.73 5.81
C GLU A 89 -7.85 1.79 6.74
N LEU A 90 -6.79 1.01 6.48
CA LEU A 90 -5.53 1.04 7.24
C LEU A 90 -4.83 2.41 7.19
N ILE A 91 -4.90 3.11 6.05
CA ILE A 91 -4.40 4.48 5.91
C ILE A 91 -5.28 5.44 6.72
N ARG A 92 -6.60 5.31 6.62
CA ARG A 92 -7.60 6.13 7.33
C ARG A 92 -7.44 6.07 8.85
N ILE A 93 -7.11 4.89 9.39
CA ILE A 93 -6.85 4.69 10.83
C ILE A 93 -5.38 4.86 11.21
N HIS A 94 -4.55 5.41 10.32
CA HIS A 94 -3.14 5.72 10.55
C HIS A 94 -2.27 4.51 10.96
N ARG A 95 -2.61 3.29 10.52
CA ARG A 95 -1.75 2.11 10.74
C ARG A 95 -0.76 1.88 9.60
N LEU A 96 -1.07 2.42 8.43
CA LEU A 96 -0.32 2.27 7.20
C LEU A 96 -0.10 3.63 6.53
N ILE A 97 0.98 3.73 5.76
CA ILE A 97 1.22 4.86 4.87
C ILE A 97 1.63 4.34 3.48
N ALA A 98 1.35 5.15 2.47
CA ALA A 98 1.70 4.89 1.08
C ALA A 98 2.59 6.02 0.55
N TYR A 99 3.67 5.67 -0.13
CA TYR A 99 4.60 6.64 -0.71
C TYR A 99 5.21 6.11 -2.01
N GLN A 100 5.89 6.99 -2.74
CA GLN A 100 6.58 6.71 -3.98
C GLN A 100 7.98 7.33 -3.93
N THR A 101 8.96 6.68 -4.56
CA THR A 101 10.33 7.22 -4.70
C THR A 101 10.45 8.21 -5.86
N THR A 102 9.56 8.12 -6.84
CA THR A 102 9.49 8.99 -8.02
C THR A 102 8.04 9.28 -8.37
N MET A 103 7.79 10.42 -9.02
CA MET A 103 6.44 10.78 -9.46
C MET A 103 5.90 9.73 -10.44
N PHE A 104 4.70 9.23 -10.19
CA PHE A 104 4.08 8.12 -10.95
C PHE A 104 4.86 6.78 -10.89
N GLY A 105 5.80 6.65 -9.95
CA GLY A 105 6.55 5.41 -9.72
C GLY A 105 5.76 4.37 -8.92
N ASP A 106 6.42 3.26 -8.57
CA ASP A 106 5.79 2.23 -7.76
C ASP A 106 5.33 2.78 -6.40
N ILE A 107 4.07 2.49 -6.05
CA ILE A 107 3.53 2.80 -4.72
C ILE A 107 4.00 1.72 -3.76
N ILE A 108 4.62 2.18 -2.67
CA ILE A 108 5.12 1.35 -1.59
C ILE A 108 4.30 1.59 -0.33
N LEU A 109 3.90 0.52 0.33
CA LEU A 109 3.16 0.52 1.58
C LEU A 109 4.08 0.14 2.73
N ARG A 110 4.04 0.90 3.82
CA ARG A 110 4.74 0.58 5.07
C ARG A 110 3.89 0.85 6.30
N LYS A 111 4.24 0.22 7.42
CA LYS A 111 3.63 0.55 8.71
C LYS A 111 3.92 1.99 9.08
N ARG A 112 2.90 2.71 9.56
CA ARG A 112 3.11 4.04 10.12
C ARG A 112 3.95 3.92 11.40
N LYS A 113 5.01 4.72 11.50
CA LYS A 113 5.85 4.87 12.70
C LYS A 113 5.55 6.22 13.35
N ALA A 114 5.82 6.35 14.65
CA ALA A 114 5.56 7.58 15.39
C ALA A 114 6.31 8.82 14.86
N ASP A 115 7.42 8.63 14.15
CA ASP A 115 8.19 9.73 13.56
C ASP A 115 7.58 10.27 12.25
N ASP A 116 6.65 9.53 11.61
CA ASP A 116 5.98 9.97 10.38
C ASP A 116 5.06 11.18 10.64
N ASP A 117 4.53 11.32 11.85
CA ASP A 117 3.63 12.42 12.22
C ASP A 117 4.38 13.74 12.49
N ARG A 118 5.72 13.73 12.58
CA ARG A 118 6.54 14.94 12.81
C ARG A 118 6.87 15.72 11.52
N GLY A 119 6.45 15.20 10.37
CA GLY A 119 6.69 15.80 9.05
C GLY A 119 5.46 16.42 8.38
N ALA A 120 4.30 16.41 9.03
CA ALA A 120 3.04 16.95 8.52
C ALA A 120 2.78 18.39 8.96
#